data_AF-A0AAJ2K4J9-F1
#
_entry.id   AF-A0AAJ2K4J9-F1
#
_cell.length_a   1.000
_cell.length_b   1.000
_cell.length_c   1.000
_cell.angle_alpha   90.00
_cell.angle_beta   90.00
_cell.angle_gamma   90.00
#
_symmetry.space_group_name_H-M   'P 1'
#
loop_
_entity.id
_entity.type
_entity.pdbx_description
1 polymer ?
#
loop_
_entity_poly.entity_id
_entity_poly.type
_entity_poly.pdbx_seq_one_letter_code
_entity_poly.pdbx_strand_id
1 'polypeptide(L)'
;MKKIALLLLGGMLILTGCGSSAKFSLQDMCIKKQGGEEKICYGMSRIEAERVAGEGFGGPNSFEYDNGLTIKYRDNKVSYVYLAGETQNYYELYPTGIKVGDPIDKFKDYYGDKATHLDKTEKDIIKEIDYIYDVRKGSVLGSNDTLGLDEDANKAHHEEYIRYRALSNLQGNITHLWFGDYIAFRASY
;
A
#
# COMPACT_ATOMS: atom_id res chain seq x y z
N MET A 1 11.02 37.35 55.03
CA MET A 1 11.44 36.25 54.14
C MET A 1 10.16 35.59 53.63
N LYS A 2 9.54 36.12 52.56
CA LYS A 2 9.63 35.66 51.16
C LYS A 2 9.58 34.13 51.03
N LYS A 3 8.46 33.63 50.48
CA LYS A 3 8.29 32.53 49.49
C LYS A 3 7.20 31.53 49.89
N ILE A 4 5.93 31.88 49.62
CA ILE A 4 4.90 30.90 49.28
C ILE A 4 4.21 31.43 48.03
N ALA A 5 4.83 31.17 46.88
CA ALA A 5 4.28 31.41 45.55
C ALA A 5 4.64 30.19 44.71
N LEU A 6 3.87 29.12 44.86
CA LEU A 6 4.01 27.89 44.08
C LEU A 6 2.70 27.10 44.17
N LEU A 7 1.65 27.64 43.55
CA LEU A 7 0.36 26.96 43.34
C LEU A 7 -0.26 27.39 42.01
N LEU A 8 0.58 27.41 40.95
CA LEU A 8 0.20 27.58 39.55
C LEU A 8 1.04 26.61 38.70
N LEU A 9 0.96 25.31 38.99
CA LEU A 9 1.74 24.28 38.31
C LEU A 9 0.90 23.02 38.00
N GLY A 10 -0.37 23.20 37.63
CA GLY A 10 -1.30 22.07 37.46
C GLY A 10 -2.36 22.28 36.39
N GLY A 11 -2.02 22.93 35.27
CA GLY A 11 -2.99 23.27 34.23
C GLY A 11 -2.42 23.37 32.83
N MET A 12 -1.49 22.49 32.47
CA MET A 12 -1.11 22.28 31.07
C MET A 12 -1.20 20.78 30.77
N LEU A 13 -2.43 20.27 30.80
CA LEU A 13 -2.77 19.09 30.01
C LEU A 13 -2.77 19.55 28.56
N ILE A 14 -1.59 19.50 27.95
CA ILE A 14 -1.44 19.55 26.50
C ILE A 14 -2.24 18.35 26.00
N LEU A 15 -3.43 18.64 25.48
CA LEU A 15 -4.13 17.74 24.56
C LEU A 15 -3.19 17.59 23.36
N THR A 16 -2.20 16.71 23.47
CA THR A 16 -1.60 16.10 22.29
C THR A 16 -2.72 15.30 21.68
N GLY A 17 -3.48 15.95 20.79
CA GLY A 17 -4.27 15.25 19.80
C GLY A 17 -3.32 14.28 19.12
N CYS A 18 -3.38 13.02 19.54
CA CYS A 18 -2.76 11.93 18.83
C CYS A 18 -3.57 11.82 17.55
N GLY A 19 -3.22 12.66 16.57
CA GLY A 19 -3.69 12.50 15.21
C GLY A 19 -3.21 11.13 14.81
N SER A 20 -4.15 10.18 14.76
CA SER A 20 -3.93 8.80 14.34
C SER A 20 -3.20 8.84 13.00
N SER A 21 -1.88 8.74 13.08
CA SER A 21 -1.03 8.73 11.91
C SER A 21 -1.18 7.32 11.37
N ALA A 22 -1.69 7.20 10.14
CA ALA A 22 -1.72 5.94 9.42
C ALA A 22 -0.39 5.20 9.63
N LYS A 23 -0.43 3.95 10.09
CA LYS A 23 0.76 3.14 10.41
C LYS A 23 1.56 2.70 9.16
N PHE A 24 1.28 3.32 8.02
CA PHE A 24 1.83 2.94 6.74
C PHE A 24 3.34 3.19 6.70
N SER A 25 4.09 2.19 6.26
CA SER A 25 5.53 2.23 6.07
C SER A 25 5.92 1.57 4.74
N LEU A 26 7.17 1.75 4.31
CA LEU A 26 7.70 1.00 3.17
C LEU A 26 7.67 -0.53 3.40
N GLN A 27 7.65 -1.00 4.66
CA GLN A 27 7.58 -2.43 4.95
C GLN A 27 6.22 -3.04 4.57
N ASP A 28 5.17 -2.22 4.51
CA ASP A 28 3.84 -2.63 4.06
C ASP A 28 3.82 -2.94 2.54
N MET A 29 4.85 -2.51 1.80
CA MET A 29 5.01 -2.76 0.37
C MET A 29 5.78 -4.05 0.14
N CYS A 30 5.38 -5.09 0.86
CA CYS A 30 5.94 -6.42 0.79
C CYS A 30 4.82 -7.45 0.79
N ILE A 31 5.02 -8.54 0.05
CA ILE A 31 4.23 -9.76 0.17
C ILE A 31 5.12 -10.88 0.72
N LYS A 32 4.50 -11.92 1.24
CA LYS A 32 5.16 -13.20 1.51
C LYS A 32 4.22 -14.36 1.18
N LYS A 33 4.80 -15.54 1.00
CA LYS A 33 4.01 -16.78 0.93
C LYS A 33 3.38 -17.04 2.30
N GLN A 34 2.12 -17.46 2.33
CA GLN A 34 1.43 -17.83 3.57
C GLN A 34 2.19 -18.97 4.27
N GLY A 35 2.47 -18.81 5.56
CA GLY A 35 3.29 -19.76 6.34
C GLY A 35 4.80 -19.67 6.08
N GLY A 36 5.26 -18.82 5.15
CA GLY A 36 6.68 -18.57 4.88
C GLY A 36 7.22 -17.32 5.59
N GLU A 37 8.54 -17.16 5.51
CA GLU A 37 9.27 -15.99 6.03
C GLU A 37 9.85 -15.09 4.94
N GLU A 38 10.08 -15.65 3.75
CA GLU A 38 10.66 -14.95 2.62
C GLU A 38 9.66 -13.97 2.01
N LYS A 39 10.16 -12.78 1.64
CA LYS A 39 9.35 -11.64 1.21
C LYS A 39 9.73 -11.22 -0.19
N ILE A 40 8.78 -10.64 -0.90
CA ILE A 40 9.00 -9.88 -2.13
C ILE A 40 8.56 -8.46 -1.82
N CYS A 41 9.50 -7.52 -1.88
CA CYS A 41 9.26 -6.14 -1.49
C CYS A 41 9.48 -5.19 -2.67
N TYR A 42 8.78 -4.06 -2.66
CA TYR A 42 9.12 -2.95 -3.54
C TYR A 42 10.61 -2.60 -3.45
N GLY A 43 11.26 -2.38 -4.59
CA GLY A 43 12.69 -2.09 -4.68
C GLY A 43 13.64 -3.29 -4.53
N MET A 44 13.13 -4.48 -4.20
CA MET A 44 13.93 -5.72 -4.17
C MET A 44 14.51 -6.03 -5.55
N SER A 45 15.69 -6.61 -5.62
CA SER A 45 16.26 -7.00 -6.92
C SER A 45 15.41 -8.08 -7.60
N ARG A 46 15.41 -8.08 -8.94
CA ARG A 46 14.71 -9.09 -9.73
C ARG A 46 15.15 -10.51 -9.37
N ILE A 47 16.46 -10.73 -9.23
CA ILE A 47 17.04 -12.04 -8.90
C ILE A 47 16.54 -12.53 -7.54
N GLU A 48 16.52 -11.66 -6.53
CA GLU A 48 16.01 -12.02 -5.19
C GLU A 48 14.50 -12.29 -5.22
N ALA A 49 13.73 -11.48 -5.95
CA ALA A 49 12.30 -11.64 -6.09
C ALA A 49 11.95 -12.96 -6.80
N GLU A 50 12.62 -13.28 -7.90
CA GLU A 50 12.43 -14.53 -8.67
C GLU A 50 12.83 -15.76 -7.84
N ARG A 51 13.86 -15.65 -6.99
CA ARG A 51 14.23 -16.72 -6.05
C ARG A 51 13.09 -17.06 -5.08
N VAL A 52 12.31 -16.07 -4.66
CA VAL A 52 11.16 -16.27 -3.76
C VAL A 52 9.90 -16.67 -4.53
N ALA A 53 9.63 -16.02 -5.66
CA ALA A 53 8.43 -16.25 -6.47
C ALA A 53 8.44 -17.63 -7.12
N GLY A 54 9.60 -18.06 -7.64
CA GLY A 54 9.76 -19.25 -8.45
C GLY A 54 9.84 -18.91 -9.93
N GLU A 55 9.54 -19.90 -10.78
CA GLU A 55 9.48 -19.70 -12.22
C GLU A 55 8.28 -18.84 -12.61
N GLY A 56 8.50 -17.93 -13.55
CA GLY A 56 7.47 -17.06 -14.09
C GLY A 56 7.60 -16.93 -15.60
N PHE A 57 6.53 -16.52 -16.25
CA PHE A 57 6.48 -16.26 -17.68
C PHE A 57 6.05 -14.81 -17.91
N GLY A 58 6.57 -14.16 -18.96
CA GLY A 58 6.23 -12.77 -19.18
C GLY A 58 7.01 -12.06 -20.26
N GLY A 59 6.67 -10.77 -20.43
CA GLY A 59 7.38 -9.84 -21.29
C GLY A 59 8.62 -9.27 -20.60
N PRO A 60 9.35 -8.33 -21.25
CA PRO A 60 10.64 -7.85 -20.75
C PRO A 60 10.61 -7.30 -19.31
N ASN A 61 9.49 -6.70 -18.90
CA ASN A 61 9.37 -6.01 -17.60
C ASN A 61 8.14 -6.42 -16.77
N SER A 62 7.36 -7.42 -17.20
CA SER A 62 6.13 -7.84 -16.51
C SER A 62 6.04 -9.36 -16.56
N PHE A 63 6.04 -9.99 -15.39
CA PHE A 63 6.06 -11.44 -15.22
C PHE A 63 4.88 -11.89 -14.39
N GLU A 64 4.21 -12.91 -14.87
CA GLU A 64 3.23 -13.69 -14.14
C GLU A 64 3.94 -14.93 -13.58
N TYR A 65 3.67 -15.19 -12.32
CA TYR A 65 4.18 -16.32 -11.56
C TYR A 65 3.03 -17.21 -11.15
N ASP A 66 3.36 -18.42 -10.72
CA ASP A 66 2.38 -19.36 -10.21
C ASP A 66 1.48 -18.75 -9.12
N ASN A 67 0.22 -19.16 -9.16
CA ASN A 67 -0.84 -18.77 -8.23
C ASN A 67 -1.27 -17.30 -8.34
N GLY A 68 -1.19 -16.69 -9.52
CA GLY A 68 -1.79 -15.38 -9.83
C GLY A 68 -1.00 -14.17 -9.32
N LEU A 69 0.30 -14.36 -9.02
CA LEU A 69 1.20 -13.28 -8.67
C LEU A 69 1.74 -12.62 -9.94
N THR A 70 1.59 -11.31 -10.06
CA THR A 70 2.25 -10.53 -11.12
C THR A 70 3.25 -9.57 -10.51
N ILE A 71 4.46 -9.53 -11.07
CA ILE A 71 5.49 -8.56 -10.70
C ILE A 71 5.93 -7.80 -11.94
N LYS A 72 5.98 -6.46 -11.85
CA LYS A 72 6.71 -5.65 -12.84
C LYS A 72 8.06 -5.22 -12.29
N TYR A 73 9.01 -5.13 -13.18
CA TYR A 73 10.37 -4.71 -12.89
C TYR A 73 10.71 -3.40 -13.60
N ARG A 74 11.44 -2.52 -12.91
CA ARG A 74 12.13 -1.37 -13.50
C ARG A 74 13.57 -1.37 -13.00
N ASP A 75 14.52 -1.17 -13.90
CA ASP A 75 15.96 -1.18 -13.57
C ASP A 75 16.39 -2.40 -12.76
N ASN A 76 15.84 -3.57 -13.13
CA ASN A 76 16.02 -4.86 -12.45
C ASN A 76 15.60 -4.87 -10.97
N LYS A 77 14.64 -4.02 -10.57
CA LYS A 77 14.04 -4.00 -9.24
C LYS A 77 12.52 -4.09 -9.32
N VAL A 78 11.90 -4.68 -8.30
CA VAL A 78 10.44 -4.75 -8.15
C VAL A 78 9.87 -3.34 -8.12
N SER A 79 9.07 -3.00 -9.13
CA SER A 79 8.38 -1.70 -9.24
C SER A 79 6.88 -1.81 -8.99
N TYR A 80 6.34 -3.03 -9.10
CA TYR A 80 4.93 -3.32 -8.93
C TYR A 80 4.70 -4.77 -8.55
N VAL A 81 3.74 -5.00 -7.66
CA VAL A 81 3.23 -6.32 -7.27
C VAL A 81 1.71 -6.27 -7.35
N TYR A 82 1.13 -7.30 -7.96
CA TYR A 82 -0.31 -7.50 -8.04
C TYR A 82 -0.69 -8.91 -7.65
N LEU A 83 -1.73 -8.99 -6.83
CA LEU A 83 -2.32 -10.21 -6.33
C LEU A 83 -3.76 -10.30 -6.82
N ALA A 84 -4.04 -11.31 -7.65
CA ALA A 84 -5.36 -11.63 -8.16
C ALA A 84 -6.09 -12.69 -7.31
N GLY A 85 -7.29 -13.08 -7.75
CA GLY A 85 -8.11 -14.11 -7.11
C GLY A 85 -7.36 -15.41 -6.80
N GLU A 86 -6.50 -15.89 -7.70
CA GLU A 86 -5.76 -17.15 -7.49
C GLU A 86 -4.77 -17.10 -6.31
N THR A 87 -4.40 -15.90 -5.83
CA THR A 87 -3.43 -15.72 -4.75
C THR A 87 -4.00 -15.93 -3.35
N GLN A 88 -5.33 -16.06 -3.20
CA GLN A 88 -6.03 -16.07 -1.90
C GLN A 88 -5.44 -17.05 -0.87
N ASN A 89 -4.94 -18.20 -1.31
CA ASN A 89 -4.37 -19.23 -0.43
C ASN A 89 -2.83 -19.29 -0.45
N TYR A 90 -2.17 -18.33 -1.11
CA TYR A 90 -0.74 -18.39 -1.39
C TYR A 90 0.02 -17.19 -0.86
N TYR A 91 -0.50 -15.98 -1.05
CA TYR A 91 0.21 -14.76 -0.69
C TYR A 91 -0.58 -13.92 0.32
N GLU A 92 0.16 -13.17 1.13
CA GLU A 92 -0.38 -12.16 2.03
C GLU A 92 0.58 -10.96 2.10
N LEU A 93 0.03 -9.79 2.37
CA LEU A 93 0.76 -8.57 2.65
C LEU A 93 1.54 -8.72 3.96
N TYR A 94 2.78 -8.26 3.98
CA TYR A 94 3.60 -8.19 5.18
C TYR A 94 3.70 -6.73 5.63
N PRO A 95 3.67 -6.41 6.94
CA PRO A 95 3.52 -7.32 8.07
C PRO A 95 2.06 -7.66 8.45
N THR A 96 1.07 -7.13 7.72
CA THR A 96 -0.33 -7.10 8.14
C THR A 96 -1.05 -8.45 8.07
N GLY A 97 -0.57 -9.37 7.24
CA GLY A 97 -1.24 -10.62 6.93
C GLY A 97 -2.59 -10.41 6.21
N ILE A 98 -2.78 -9.26 5.55
CA ILE A 98 -3.96 -9.03 4.72
C ILE A 98 -3.79 -9.77 3.40
N LYS A 99 -4.84 -10.45 2.93
CA LYS A 99 -4.80 -11.22 1.68
C LYS A 99 -6.08 -11.07 0.87
N VAL A 100 -6.02 -11.50 -0.38
CA VAL A 100 -7.22 -11.67 -1.22
C VAL A 100 -8.19 -12.61 -0.50
N GLY A 101 -9.47 -12.26 -0.53
CA GLY A 101 -10.54 -12.92 0.20
C GLY A 101 -10.84 -12.34 1.59
N ASP A 102 -9.93 -11.58 2.20
CA ASP A 102 -10.21 -10.90 3.48
C ASP A 102 -11.26 -9.77 3.30
N PRO A 103 -12.00 -9.39 4.34
CA PRO A 103 -12.86 -8.20 4.30
C PRO A 103 -12.03 -6.94 4.05
N ILE A 104 -12.49 -6.08 3.13
CA ILE A 104 -11.79 -4.84 2.78
C ILE A 104 -11.70 -3.85 3.96
N ASP A 105 -12.61 -3.96 4.93
CA ASP A 105 -12.56 -3.16 6.14
C ASP A 105 -11.28 -3.45 6.97
N LYS A 106 -10.69 -4.65 6.90
CA LYS A 106 -9.38 -4.96 7.53
C LYS A 106 -8.25 -4.07 6.97
N PHE A 107 -8.32 -3.77 5.68
CA PHE A 107 -7.37 -2.87 5.01
C PHE A 107 -7.54 -1.44 5.50
N LYS A 108 -8.79 -0.98 5.59
CA LYS A 108 -9.14 0.34 6.12
C LYS A 108 -8.73 0.51 7.58
N ASP A 109 -9.03 -0.48 8.42
CA ASP A 109 -8.75 -0.45 9.86
C ASP A 109 -7.24 -0.37 10.15
N TYR A 110 -6.42 -1.01 9.31
CA TYR A 110 -4.97 -0.99 9.48
C TYR A 110 -4.34 0.34 9.02
N TYR A 111 -4.71 0.82 7.83
CA TYR A 111 -4.08 1.98 7.20
C TYR A 111 -4.79 3.31 7.49
N GLY A 112 -5.97 3.28 8.10
CA GLY A 112 -6.73 4.45 8.54
C GLY A 112 -7.51 5.15 7.41
N ASP A 113 -8.15 6.27 7.75
CA ASP A 113 -9.13 6.93 6.89
C ASP A 113 -8.54 7.87 5.82
N LYS A 114 -7.20 7.90 5.64
CA LYS A 114 -6.53 8.73 4.63
C LYS A 114 -6.67 8.21 3.18
N ALA A 115 -7.62 7.31 2.93
CA ALA A 115 -7.84 6.78 1.59
C ALA A 115 -8.17 7.93 0.62
N THR A 116 -7.42 7.97 -0.47
CA THR A 116 -7.43 9.07 -1.46
C THR A 116 -8.60 8.94 -2.43
N HIS A 117 -9.10 7.72 -2.62
CA HIS A 117 -10.31 7.41 -3.37
C HIS A 117 -11.18 6.44 -2.58
N LEU A 118 -12.46 6.78 -2.43
CA LEU A 118 -13.54 5.94 -1.90
C LEU A 118 -14.73 6.02 -2.86
N ASP A 119 -14.47 6.01 -4.17
CA ASP A 119 -15.54 6.18 -5.14
C ASP A 119 -16.15 4.83 -5.54
N LYS A 120 -17.47 4.79 -5.43
CA LYS A 120 -18.32 3.71 -5.93
C LYS A 120 -18.32 3.82 -7.46
N THR A 121 -17.70 2.88 -8.16
CA THR A 121 -17.96 2.76 -9.60
C THR A 121 -19.43 2.40 -9.79
N GLU A 122 -20.18 3.24 -10.48
CA GLU A 122 -21.61 3.01 -10.70
C GLU A 122 -21.87 1.75 -11.53
N LYS A 123 -22.91 1.03 -11.10
CA LYS A 123 -23.39 -0.29 -11.53
C LYS A 123 -22.52 -1.44 -10.98
N ASP A 124 -22.90 -1.83 -9.76
CA ASP A 124 -22.52 -3.07 -9.07
C ASP A 124 -21.19 -3.05 -8.26
N ILE A 125 -21.23 -2.27 -7.18
CA ILE A 125 -20.74 -2.54 -5.80
C ILE A 125 -19.33 -3.18 -5.61
N ILE A 126 -18.31 -2.60 -6.26
CA ILE A 126 -16.90 -2.78 -5.86
C ILE A 126 -16.51 -1.63 -4.93
N LYS A 127 -16.01 -1.91 -3.72
CA LYS A 127 -15.33 -0.89 -2.90
C LYS A 127 -13.87 -0.83 -3.36
N GLU A 128 -13.39 0.37 -3.62
CA GLU A 128 -11.97 0.63 -3.88
C GLU A 128 -11.41 1.45 -2.71
N ILE A 129 -10.25 1.04 -2.22
CA ILE A 129 -9.48 1.82 -1.25
C ILE A 129 -8.10 2.04 -1.83
N ASP A 130 -7.70 3.30 -1.98
CA ASP A 130 -6.40 3.69 -2.54
C ASP A 130 -5.62 4.59 -1.58
N TYR A 131 -4.38 4.22 -1.28
CA TYR A 131 -3.43 5.04 -0.52
C TYR A 131 -2.25 5.43 -1.40
N ILE A 132 -1.81 6.68 -1.26
CA ILE A 132 -0.61 7.18 -1.91
C ILE A 132 0.41 7.53 -0.82
N TYR A 133 1.55 6.86 -0.86
CA TYR A 133 2.67 7.07 0.04
C TYR A 133 3.73 7.95 -0.62
N ASP A 134 4.03 9.09 -0.03
CA ASP A 134 5.16 9.95 -0.41
C ASP A 134 6.43 9.42 0.27
N VAL A 135 7.32 8.83 -0.52
CA VAL A 135 8.56 8.21 -0.05
C VAL A 135 9.51 9.25 0.56
N ARG A 136 9.51 10.49 0.07
CA ARG A 136 10.38 11.56 0.59
C ARG A 136 9.90 12.05 1.95
N LYS A 137 8.58 12.20 2.11
CA LYS A 137 7.98 12.60 3.39
C LYS A 137 7.81 11.43 4.36
N GLY A 138 7.95 10.20 3.87
CA GLY A 138 7.74 8.99 4.65
C GLY A 138 6.31 8.85 5.18
N SER A 139 5.31 9.35 4.45
CA SER A 139 3.93 9.41 4.95
C SER A 139 2.87 9.26 3.85
N VAL A 140 1.67 8.84 4.28
CA VAL A 140 0.48 8.76 3.41
C VAL A 140 -0.12 10.14 3.22
N LEU A 141 -0.35 10.48 1.96
CA LEU A 141 -1.00 11.70 1.51
C LEU A 141 -2.51 11.65 1.80
N GLY A 142 -3.11 12.77 2.22
CA GLY A 142 -4.56 12.89 2.32
C GLY A 142 -5.19 13.16 0.95
N SER A 143 -6.52 13.02 0.83
CA SER A 143 -7.23 13.21 -0.44
C SER A 143 -7.01 14.60 -1.08
N ASN A 144 -6.82 15.64 -0.26
CA ASN A 144 -6.51 17.00 -0.76
C ASN A 144 -5.07 17.12 -1.29
N ASP A 145 -4.13 16.34 -0.76
CA ASP A 145 -2.72 16.33 -1.19
C ASP A 145 -2.52 15.55 -2.50
N THR A 146 -3.52 14.77 -2.91
CA THR A 146 -3.50 13.97 -4.14
C THR A 146 -4.15 14.67 -5.33
N LEU A 147 -4.85 15.78 -5.10
CA LEU A 147 -5.40 16.62 -6.16
C LEU A 147 -4.26 17.15 -7.03
N GLY A 148 -4.20 16.73 -8.29
CA GLY A 148 -3.16 17.13 -9.23
C GLY A 148 -2.00 16.14 -9.37
N LEU A 149 -1.91 15.06 -8.59
CA LEU A 149 -0.89 14.02 -8.84
C LEU A 149 -1.04 13.37 -10.22
N ASP A 150 -2.26 13.23 -10.72
CA ASP A 150 -2.52 12.69 -12.06
C ASP A 150 -2.15 13.71 -13.16
N GLU A 151 -2.16 15.02 -12.87
CA GLU A 151 -1.74 16.08 -13.80
C GLU A 151 -0.21 16.30 -13.75
N ASP A 152 0.39 16.21 -12.55
CA ASP A 152 1.83 16.30 -12.30
C ASP A 152 2.58 14.99 -12.56
N ALA A 153 1.87 13.88 -12.81
CA ALA A 153 2.41 12.60 -13.28
C ALA A 153 3.01 12.63 -14.70
N ASN A 154 3.45 13.80 -15.17
CA ASN A 154 4.38 13.95 -16.28
C ASN A 154 5.71 14.59 -15.82
N LYS A 155 5.89 14.86 -14.52
CA LYS A 155 7.12 15.41 -13.93
C LYS A 155 7.92 14.29 -13.25
N ALA A 156 9.24 14.44 -13.27
CA ALA A 156 10.30 13.43 -13.03
C ALA A 156 10.38 12.77 -11.63
N HIS A 157 9.27 12.61 -10.91
CA HIS A 157 9.23 12.25 -9.49
C HIS A 157 8.38 11.02 -9.17
N HIS A 158 8.06 10.20 -10.16
CA HIS A 158 7.15 9.06 -10.02
C HIS A 158 7.61 7.96 -9.06
N GLU A 159 8.92 7.79 -8.89
CA GLU A 159 9.50 6.82 -7.96
C GLU A 159 9.35 7.26 -6.50
N GLU A 160 9.00 8.53 -6.29
CA GLU A 160 8.80 9.11 -4.96
C GLU A 160 7.37 8.91 -4.45
N TYR A 161 6.47 8.37 -5.29
CA TYR A 161 5.09 8.06 -4.92
C TYR A 161 4.78 6.60 -5.18
N ILE A 162 4.34 5.90 -4.14
CA ILE A 162 3.94 4.50 -4.21
C ILE A 162 2.45 4.43 -3.90
N ARG A 163 1.71 3.78 -4.80
CA ARG A 163 0.28 3.54 -4.65
C ARG A 163 0.07 2.16 -4.05
N TYR A 164 -0.90 2.07 -3.14
CA TYR A 164 -1.26 0.86 -2.42
C TYR A 164 -2.78 0.73 -2.38
N ARG A 165 -3.33 -0.27 -3.05
CA ARG A 165 -4.77 -0.31 -3.31
C ARG A 165 -5.36 -1.71 -3.16
N ALA A 166 -6.61 -1.73 -2.74
CA ALA A 166 -7.45 -2.91 -2.65
C ALA A 166 -8.76 -2.69 -3.38
N LEU A 167 -9.24 -3.72 -4.09
CA LEU A 167 -10.60 -3.80 -4.63
C LEU A 167 -11.39 -4.89 -3.93
N SER A 168 -12.68 -4.67 -3.68
CA SER A 168 -13.58 -5.69 -3.16
C SER A 168 -14.66 -6.11 -4.14
N ASN A 169 -15.23 -7.31 -3.98
CA ASN A 169 -16.51 -7.67 -4.58
C ASN A 169 -17.69 -7.05 -3.83
N LEU A 170 -18.91 -7.42 -4.24
CA LEU A 170 -20.16 -6.92 -3.67
C LEU A 170 -20.36 -7.29 -2.20
N GLN A 171 -19.75 -8.40 -1.77
CA GLN A 171 -19.80 -8.89 -0.41
C GLN A 171 -18.79 -8.19 0.49
N GLY A 172 -17.97 -7.29 -0.06
CA GLY A 172 -16.94 -6.55 0.69
C GLY A 172 -15.64 -7.33 0.88
N ASN A 173 -15.46 -8.46 0.20
CA ASN A 173 -14.21 -9.23 0.26
C ASN A 173 -13.25 -8.76 -0.82
N ILE A 174 -11.98 -8.64 -0.46
CA ILE A 174 -10.90 -8.22 -1.35
C ILE A 174 -10.80 -9.22 -2.51
N THR A 175 -10.87 -8.73 -3.74
CA THR A 175 -10.63 -9.51 -4.96
C THR A 175 -9.25 -9.28 -5.54
N HIS A 176 -8.67 -8.10 -5.25
CA HIS A 176 -7.37 -7.73 -5.75
C HIS A 176 -6.62 -6.84 -4.75
N LEU A 177 -5.31 -7.03 -4.70
CA LEU A 177 -4.37 -6.19 -3.96
C LEU A 177 -3.22 -5.83 -4.87
N TRP A 178 -2.75 -4.60 -4.76
CA TRP A 178 -1.52 -4.23 -5.46
C TRP A 178 -0.81 -3.07 -4.83
N PHE A 179 0.48 -3.02 -5.11
CA PHE A 179 1.32 -1.88 -4.79
C PHE A 179 2.40 -1.68 -5.82
N GLY A 180 2.90 -0.46 -5.91
CA GLY A 180 3.93 -0.11 -6.87
C GLY A 180 4.06 1.38 -7.09
N ASP A 181 5.12 1.78 -7.76
CA ASP A 181 5.31 3.18 -8.10
C ASP A 181 4.28 3.64 -9.12
N TYR A 182 4.11 4.96 -9.17
CA TYR A 182 3.06 5.57 -9.97
C TYR A 182 3.22 5.33 -11.50
N ILE A 183 4.45 5.15 -12.02
CA ILE A 183 4.67 4.82 -13.44
C ILE A 183 4.14 3.41 -13.74
N ALA A 184 4.43 2.44 -12.87
CA ALA A 184 4.04 1.06 -13.09
C ALA A 184 2.50 0.90 -13.12
N PHE A 185 1.79 1.75 -12.38
CA PHE A 185 0.32 1.84 -12.40
C PHE A 185 -0.26 2.34 -13.73
N ARG A 186 0.35 3.34 -14.37
CA ARG A 186 -0.13 3.87 -15.65
C ARG A 186 0.03 2.89 -16.80
N ALA A 187 1.06 2.05 -16.75
CA ALA A 187 1.30 1.03 -17.77
C ALA A 187 0.42 -0.23 -17.59
N SER A 188 -0.62 -0.18 -16.75
CA SER A 188 -1.52 -1.30 -16.46
C SER A 188 -2.96 -1.11 -16.98
N TYR A 189 -3.26 0.04 -17.59
CA TYR A 189 -4.55 0.40 -18.19
C TYR A 189 -4.32 0.93 -19.61
#